data_AF-A0AAF5RW32-F1
#
_entry.id   AF-A0AAF5RW32-F1
#
_cell.length_a   1.000
_cell.length_b   1.000
_cell.length_c   1.000
_cell.angle_alpha   90.00
_cell.angle_beta   90.00
_cell.angle_gamma   90.00
#
_symmetry.space_group_name_H-M   'P 1'
#
loop_
_entity.id
_entity.type
_entity.pdbx_description
1 polymer ?
#
loop_
_entity_poly.entity_id
_entity_poly.type
_entity_poly.pdbx_seq_one_letter_code
_entity_poly.pdbx_strand_id
1 'polypeptide(L)'
;MNNLLIVFGLIILLVILPSKSDLEIDDSSYDYTNSSDEDYSEEDEYTVKGEFVETDGKWMSCSSHADCYNYSEPIAWCRPTANQFWTDKGCFCEDILYSCVIERTNNGKLEYSYCASRENWQCP
;
A
#
# COMPACT_ATOMS: atom_id res chain seq x y z
N MET A 1 -21.51 -52.76 46.12
CA MET A 1 -22.57 -52.05 45.39
C MET A 1 -22.30 -50.57 45.57
N ASN A 2 -21.59 -49.96 44.61
CA ASN A 2 -22.17 -49.04 43.62
C ASN A 2 -22.50 -47.68 44.28
N ASN A 3 -22.10 -46.51 43.79
CA ASN A 3 -21.50 -46.14 42.52
C ASN A 3 -20.75 -44.81 42.67
N LEU A 4 -19.62 -44.74 41.99
CA LEU A 4 -18.87 -43.54 41.68
C LEU A 4 -19.73 -42.66 40.77
N LEU A 5 -20.09 -41.46 41.21
CA LEU A 5 -20.69 -40.43 40.35
C LEU A 5 -19.70 -39.28 40.21
N ILE A 6 -18.80 -39.41 39.22
CA ILE A 6 -18.01 -38.28 38.73
C ILE A 6 -18.97 -37.41 37.93
N VAL A 7 -19.36 -36.28 38.51
CA VAL A 7 -20.01 -35.19 37.78
C VAL A 7 -18.94 -34.60 36.87
N PHE A 8 -18.90 -35.02 35.61
CA PHE A 8 -18.17 -34.30 34.56
C PHE A 8 -18.92 -32.99 34.31
N GLY A 9 -18.55 -31.96 35.06
CA GLY A 9 -18.92 -30.59 34.75
C GLY A 9 -18.31 -30.23 33.40
N LEU A 10 -19.13 -30.24 32.35
CA LEU A 10 -18.84 -29.58 31.09
C LEU A 10 -18.82 -28.07 31.34
N ILE A 11 -17.70 -27.58 31.87
CA ILE A 11 -17.35 -26.16 31.76
C ILE A 11 -16.90 -25.96 30.32
N ILE A 12 -17.86 -25.65 29.45
CA ILE A 12 -17.57 -25.09 28.15
C ILE A 12 -16.95 -23.72 28.42
N LEU A 13 -15.62 -23.65 28.40
CA LEU A 13 -14.89 -22.39 28.26
C LEU A 13 -15.28 -21.81 26.89
N LEU A 14 -16.38 -21.05 26.88
CA LEU A 14 -16.65 -20.07 25.84
C LEU A 14 -15.50 -19.08 25.88
N VAL A 15 -14.54 -19.28 24.98
CA VAL A 15 -13.59 -18.25 24.58
C VAL A 15 -14.43 -17.13 23.97
N ILE A 16 -14.79 -16.15 24.80
CA ILE A 16 -15.32 -14.88 24.33
C ILE A 16 -14.14 -14.19 23.67
N LEU A 17 -14.02 -14.36 22.36
CA LEU A 17 -13.30 -13.41 21.51
C LEU A 17 -14.03 -12.08 21.63
N PRO A 18 -13.41 -11.00 22.15
CA PRO A 18 -13.92 -9.67 21.88
C PRO A 18 -13.69 -9.40 20.39
N SER A 19 -14.74 -9.64 19.61
CA SER A 19 -14.92 -9.05 18.30
C SER A 19 -14.86 -7.53 18.44
N LYS A 20 -14.21 -6.89 17.45
CA LYS A 20 -14.29 -5.46 17.14
C LYS A 20 -13.32 -4.58 17.93
N SER A 21 -12.10 -4.52 17.42
CA SER A 21 -11.29 -3.31 17.48
C SER A 21 -12.02 -2.21 16.70
N ASP A 22 -12.58 -1.25 17.43
CA ASP A 22 -12.86 0.07 16.87
C ASP A 22 -11.50 0.72 16.59
N LEU A 23 -11.03 0.60 15.35
CA LEU A 23 -9.93 1.42 14.86
C LEU A 23 -10.50 2.79 14.54
N GLU A 24 -10.25 3.73 15.43
CA GLU A 24 -10.38 5.15 15.14
C GLU A 24 -9.49 5.46 13.93
N ILE A 25 -10.11 5.90 12.84
CA ILE A 25 -9.43 6.39 11.65
C ILE A 25 -8.86 7.76 12.03
N ASP A 26 -7.57 7.81 12.36
CA ASP A 26 -6.79 9.05 12.38
C ASP A 26 -6.46 9.40 10.92
N ASP A 27 -7.32 10.23 10.32
CA ASP A 27 -7.08 10.86 9.01
C ASP A 27 -5.97 11.92 9.16
N SER A 28 -4.73 11.46 9.29
CA SER A 28 -3.58 12.34 9.17
C SER A 28 -3.33 12.62 7.68
N SER A 29 -4.04 13.64 7.19
CA SER A 29 -3.72 14.34 5.95
C SER A 29 -2.32 14.97 6.08
N TYR A 30 -1.29 14.24 5.65
CA TYR A 30 0.06 14.80 5.53
C TYR A 30 0.09 15.76 4.33
N ASP A 31 0.04 17.05 4.63
CA ASP A 31 0.22 18.14 3.67
C ASP A 31 1.72 18.25 3.30
N TYR A 32 2.07 17.73 2.12
CA TYR A 32 3.42 17.79 1.57
C TYR A 32 3.69 19.23 1.07
N THR A 33 4.13 20.10 1.98
CA THR A 33 4.57 21.45 1.61
C THR A 33 5.94 21.37 0.93
N ASN A 34 5.95 21.54 -0.39
CA ASN A 34 7.15 21.65 -1.20
C ASN A 34 7.87 22.97 -0.86
N SER A 35 9.09 22.92 -0.34
CA SER A 35 9.98 24.08 -0.22
C SER A 35 11.32 23.74 -0.81
N SER A 36 11.65 24.43 -1.89
CA SER A 36 12.91 24.31 -2.61
C SER A 36 14.03 25.13 -1.95
N ASP A 37 15.24 24.60 -2.16
CA ASP A 37 16.52 25.28 -2.37
C ASP A 37 17.52 25.43 -1.20
N GLU A 38 18.65 24.74 -1.42
CA GLU A 38 20.06 25.03 -1.10
C GLU A 38 20.78 24.24 0.04
N ASP A 39 21.77 23.47 -0.42
CA ASP A 39 23.14 23.32 0.09
C ASP A 39 23.58 21.88 0.44
N TYR A 40 24.78 21.55 -0.03
CA TYR A 40 25.36 20.21 -0.17
C TYR A 40 25.71 19.60 1.20
N SER A 41 25.04 18.51 1.56
CA SER A 41 25.61 17.48 2.45
C SER A 41 25.17 16.10 1.98
N GLU A 42 26.13 15.27 1.58
CA GLU A 42 25.94 13.83 1.34
C GLU A 42 25.58 13.13 2.66
N GLU A 43 24.34 13.32 3.10
CA GLU A 43 23.59 12.33 3.87
C GLU A 43 22.64 11.72 2.86
N ASP A 44 22.62 10.39 2.72
CA ASP A 44 21.74 9.70 1.78
C ASP A 44 20.28 9.99 2.14
N GLU A 45 19.75 11.11 1.66
CA GLU A 45 18.38 11.52 1.83
C GLU A 45 17.53 10.41 1.21
N TYR A 46 16.82 9.69 2.08
CA TYR A 46 16.00 8.55 1.72
C TYR A 46 14.82 9.05 0.90
N THR A 47 15.06 9.30 -0.39
CA THR A 47 14.08 9.80 -1.33
C THR A 47 13.61 8.66 -2.23
N VAL A 48 12.32 8.70 -2.53
CA VAL A 48 11.74 7.79 -3.52
C VAL A 48 12.39 8.08 -4.86
N LYS A 49 12.68 7.02 -5.61
CA LYS A 49 13.26 7.17 -6.93
C LYS A 49 12.20 7.63 -7.93
N GLY A 50 12.47 8.75 -8.59
CA GLY A 50 11.63 9.26 -9.68
C GLY A 50 10.72 10.41 -9.28
N GLU A 51 10.07 10.99 -10.29
CA GLU A 51 9.11 12.09 -10.13
C GLU A 51 7.72 11.56 -9.82
N PHE A 52 7.07 12.06 -8.76
CA PHE A 52 5.68 11.71 -8.50
C PHE A 52 4.75 12.36 -9.52
N VAL A 53 3.84 11.57 -10.08
CA VAL A 53 2.81 12.04 -11.00
C VAL A 53 1.44 11.70 -10.41
N GLU A 54 0.61 12.73 -10.25
CA GLU A 54 -0.77 12.55 -9.77
C GLU A 54 -1.62 11.81 -10.81
N THR A 55 -2.41 10.83 -10.35
CA THR A 55 -3.29 9.99 -11.17
C THR A 55 -4.57 9.63 -10.40
N ASP A 56 -5.35 8.66 -10.90
CA ASP A 56 -6.47 8.06 -10.17
C ASP A 56 -6.06 7.07 -9.06
N GLY A 57 -4.76 6.75 -8.94
CA GLY A 57 -4.23 5.98 -7.83
C GLY A 57 -4.40 6.67 -6.48
N LYS A 58 -4.40 5.89 -5.40
CA LYS A 58 -4.55 6.40 -4.02
C LYS A 58 -3.49 5.84 -3.12
N TRP A 59 -3.03 6.64 -2.16
CA TRP A 59 -2.15 6.16 -1.12
C TRP A 59 -2.84 5.03 -0.37
N MET A 60 -2.19 3.87 -0.33
CA MET A 60 -2.64 2.68 0.37
C MET A 60 -1.46 2.15 1.17
N SER A 61 -1.61 2.04 2.49
CA SER A 61 -0.55 1.53 3.35
C SER A 61 -0.15 0.11 2.98
N CYS A 62 1.15 -0.18 3.02
CA CYS A 62 1.71 -1.51 2.86
C CYS A 62 2.92 -1.73 3.79
N SER A 63 3.15 -2.99 4.12
CA SER A 63 4.30 -3.47 4.90
C SER A 63 5.19 -4.42 4.10
N SER A 64 4.65 -4.98 3.02
CA SER A 64 5.36 -5.90 2.13
C SER A 64 4.81 -5.81 0.70
N HIS A 65 5.58 -6.30 -0.27
CA HIS A 65 5.14 -6.39 -1.66
C HIS A 65 3.83 -7.20 -1.83
N ALA A 66 3.58 -8.19 -0.95
CA ALA A 66 2.37 -9.00 -1.00
C ALA A 66 1.09 -8.20 -0.71
N ASP A 67 1.18 -7.12 0.07
CA ASP A 67 0.05 -6.22 0.34
C ASP A 67 -0.41 -5.52 -0.95
N CYS A 68 0.50 -5.37 -1.93
CA CYS A 68 0.22 -4.68 -3.19
C CYS A 68 -0.39 -5.58 -4.28
N TYR A 69 -0.53 -6.90 -4.02
CA TYR A 69 -1.03 -7.85 -5.02
C TYR A 69 -2.47 -7.62 -5.47
N ASN A 70 -3.29 -6.89 -4.72
CA ASN A 70 -4.68 -6.58 -5.09
C ASN A 70 -4.85 -5.24 -5.81
N TYR A 71 -3.75 -4.58 -6.17
CA TYR A 71 -3.76 -3.31 -6.86
C TYR A 71 -3.20 -3.46 -8.28
N SER A 72 -3.57 -2.52 -9.13
CA SER A 72 -3.12 -2.42 -10.51
C SER A 72 -2.61 -1.00 -10.76
N GLU A 73 -2.01 -0.77 -11.92
CA GLU A 73 -1.64 0.56 -12.35
C GLU A 73 -2.84 1.53 -12.32
N PRO A 74 -2.63 2.84 -12.12
CA PRO A 74 -3.71 3.80 -12.29
C PRO A 74 -4.27 3.73 -13.72
N ILE A 75 -5.57 3.92 -13.88
CA ILE A 75 -6.27 3.93 -15.18
C ILE A 75 -5.61 4.94 -16.13
N ALA A 76 -5.19 6.10 -15.61
CA ALA A 76 -4.47 7.11 -16.37
C ALA A 76 -3.19 6.58 -17.05
N TRP A 77 -2.63 5.48 -16.56
CA TRP A 77 -1.40 4.88 -17.07
C TRP A 77 -1.61 3.54 -17.79
N CYS A 78 -2.82 3.00 -17.85
CA CYS A 78 -3.09 1.64 -18.37
C CYS A 78 -2.64 1.41 -19.83
N ARG A 79 -2.51 2.49 -20.64
CA ARG A 79 -1.91 2.44 -21.98
C ARG A 79 -0.73 3.39 -22.08
N PRO A 80 0.52 2.88 -22.02
CA PRO A 80 1.70 3.67 -22.27
C PRO A 80 1.67 4.28 -23.68
N THR A 81 2.08 5.54 -23.79
CA THR A 81 2.36 6.17 -25.08
C THR A 81 3.72 5.73 -25.63
N ALA A 82 4.08 6.12 -26.86
CA ALA A 82 5.28 5.63 -27.56
C ALA A 82 6.61 5.82 -26.79
N ASN A 83 6.69 6.81 -25.89
CA ASN A 83 7.89 7.11 -25.10
C ASN A 83 7.75 6.71 -23.63
N GLN A 84 6.73 5.92 -23.30
CA GLN A 84 6.47 5.43 -21.96
C GLN A 84 6.67 3.92 -21.89
N PHE A 85 7.38 3.47 -20.85
CA PHE A 85 7.69 2.06 -20.64
C PHE A 85 7.49 1.70 -19.18
N TRP A 86 6.79 0.59 -18.93
CA TRP A 86 6.70 0.04 -17.60
C TRP A 86 8.07 -0.46 -17.11
N THR A 87 8.31 -0.32 -15.81
CA THR A 87 9.36 -1.09 -15.14
C THR A 87 8.93 -2.55 -14.99
N ASP A 88 9.84 -3.40 -14.55
CA ASP A 88 9.58 -4.83 -14.34
C ASP A 88 8.93 -5.17 -12.98
N LYS A 89 8.73 -4.17 -12.10
CA LYS A 89 8.22 -4.36 -10.74
C LYS A 89 6.70 -4.54 -10.65
N GLY A 90 5.94 -3.95 -11.59
CA GLY A 90 4.49 -3.77 -11.40
C GLY A 90 4.18 -2.89 -10.18
N CYS A 91 3.02 -3.10 -9.55
CA CYS A 91 2.72 -2.48 -8.25
C CYS A 91 3.55 -3.13 -7.14
N PHE A 92 4.27 -2.33 -6.36
CA PHE A 92 5.11 -2.79 -5.26
C PHE A 92 5.00 -1.86 -4.05
N CYS A 93 5.35 -2.39 -2.88
CA CYS A 93 5.42 -1.59 -1.66
C CYS A 93 6.71 -0.79 -1.65
N GLU A 94 6.61 0.54 -1.66
CA GLU A 94 7.77 1.43 -1.56
C GLU A 94 8.15 1.64 -0.09
N ASP A 95 9.38 1.27 0.25
CA ASP A 95 9.86 1.17 1.63
C ASP A 95 9.94 2.52 2.35
N ILE A 96 10.06 3.63 1.61
CA ILE A 96 10.07 4.98 2.18
C ILE A 96 8.64 5.50 2.39
N LEU A 97 7.74 5.26 1.43
CA LEU A 97 6.36 5.76 1.48
C LEU A 97 5.43 4.87 2.30
N TYR A 98 5.85 3.63 2.56
CA TYR A 98 5.01 2.57 3.08
C TYR A 98 3.69 2.46 2.29
N SER A 99 3.78 2.62 0.96
CA SER A 99 2.61 2.60 0.09
C SER A 99 2.81 1.87 -1.22
N CYS A 100 1.73 1.32 -1.76
CA CYS A 100 1.73 0.66 -3.06
C CYS A 100 1.86 1.66 -4.20
N VAL A 101 3.00 1.62 -4.89
CA VAL A 101 3.30 2.46 -6.04
C VAL A 101 3.64 1.63 -7.26
N ILE A 102 3.57 2.26 -8.43
CA ILE A 102 4.05 1.72 -9.68
C ILE A 102 4.97 2.73 -10.36
N GLU A 103 6.02 2.22 -11.01
CA GLU A 103 7.02 3.02 -11.71
C GLU A 103 6.89 2.83 -13.23
N ARG A 104 7.10 3.92 -13.98
CA ARG A 104 7.31 3.89 -15.44
C ARG A 104 8.44 4.83 -15.82
N THR A 105 9.02 4.60 -16.98
CA THR A 105 9.86 5.59 -17.65
C THR A 105 9.00 6.44 -18.58
N ASN A 106 9.21 7.76 -18.61
CA ASN A 106 8.59 8.69 -19.54
C ASN A 106 9.66 9.60 -20.14
N ASN A 107 9.90 9.49 -21.46
CA ASN A 107 10.98 10.23 -22.14
C ASN A 107 12.35 10.11 -21.44
N GLY A 108 12.67 8.91 -20.92
CA GLY A 108 13.92 8.62 -20.22
C GLY A 108 13.99 9.03 -18.75
N LYS A 109 12.93 9.65 -18.21
CA LYS A 109 12.82 9.98 -16.77
C LYS A 109 12.00 8.92 -16.04
N LEU A 110 12.40 8.57 -14.83
CA LEU A 110 11.62 7.70 -13.96
C LEU A 110 10.48 8.51 -13.33
N GLU A 111 9.26 8.03 -13.46
CA GLU A 111 8.06 8.55 -12.82
C GLU A 111 7.45 7.46 -11.96
N TYR A 112 6.82 7.84 -10.85
CA TYR A 112 6.00 6.92 -10.05
C TYR A 112 4.64 7.53 -9.73
N SER A 113 3.68 6.67 -9.46
CA SER A 113 2.35 7.05 -8.98
C SER A 113 1.83 5.99 -8.03
N TYR A 114 0.78 6.33 -7.27
CA TYR A 114 0.09 5.34 -6.46
C TYR A 114 -0.64 4.33 -7.33
N CYS A 115 -0.76 3.10 -6.84
CA CYS A 115 -1.58 2.08 -7.48
C CYS A 115 -3.09 2.34 -7.26
N ALA A 116 -3.92 1.77 -8.14
CA ALA A 116 -5.37 1.79 -8.04
C ALA A 116 -5.89 0.41 -7.60
N SER A 117 -7.04 0.38 -6.91
CA SER A 117 -7.70 -0.89 -6.57
C SER A 117 -7.97 -1.72 -7.83
N ARG A 118 -7.74 -3.03 -7.79
CA ARG A 118 -8.13 -3.92 -8.89
C ARG A 118 -9.64 -4.16 -8.95
N GLU A 119 -10.39 -3.77 -7.92
CA GLU A 119 -11.84 -3.86 -7.93
C GLU A 119 -12.42 -3.03 -9.09
N ASN A 120 -13.11 -3.69 -10.02
CA ASN A 120 -13.63 -3.07 -11.25
C ASN A 120 -12.58 -2.41 -12.14
N TRP A 121 -11.30 -2.75 -11.96
CA TRP A 121 -10.23 -2.20 -12.80
C TRP A 121 -10.35 -2.73 -14.23
N GLN A 122 -10.49 -1.80 -15.17
CA GLN A 122 -10.53 -2.10 -16.60
C GLN A 122 -9.89 -0.95 -17.35
N CYS A 123 -8.91 -1.26 -18.20
CA CYS A 123 -8.29 -0.27 -19.06
C CYS A 123 -9.29 0.14 -20.19
N PRO A 124 -9.82 1.37 -20.18
CA PRO A 124 -10.86 1.83 -21.10
C PRO A 124 -10.32 1.97 -22.52
#